data_AF-A0A2E4LTV9-F1
#
_entry.id   AF-A0A2E4LTV9-F1
#
_cell.length_a   1.000
_cell.length_b   1.000
_cell.length_c   1.000
_cell.angle_alpha   90.00
_cell.angle_beta   90.00
_cell.angle_gamma   90.00
#
_symmetry.space_group_name_H-M   'P 1'
#
loop_
_entity.id
_entity.type
_entity.pdbx_description
1 polymer ?
#
loop_
_entity_poly.entity_id
_entity_poly.type
_entity_poly.pdbx_seq_one_letter_code
_entity_poly.pdbx_strand_id
1 'polypeptide(L)'
;MVATRSAFGANDFENMIPSPEFANDRIARQPRKHYRNSDMRQVKHRIVLPLALVALASLAACGTASTGNMTPDWASVTDQEWQLVQVIDGNSTLSPTPPVMATATFSSDGMVSGNAGCNQYSGSYEQAGSSLGVAQLAMTRKMCIADNAMQIENAFSGAFVLVSSWDVVDGRLVLKDNDGNTVIELTAAAQ
;
A
#
# COMPACT_ATOMS: atom_id res chain seq x y z
N MET A 1 -6.43 68.06 4.79
CA MET A 1 -6.30 67.13 3.65
C MET A 1 -7.51 66.20 3.72
N VAL A 2 -8.66 66.55 3.14
CA VAL A 2 -9.03 66.49 1.70
C VAL A 2 -8.90 65.07 1.13
N ALA A 3 -10.07 64.45 0.94
CA ALA A 3 -10.55 63.57 -0.15
C ALA A 3 -9.68 62.33 -0.53
N THR A 4 -10.19 61.18 -1.00
CA THR A 4 -11.24 60.80 -1.96
C THR A 4 -11.37 59.26 -1.85
N ARG A 5 -12.55 58.65 -1.65
CA ARG A 5 -13.57 58.22 -2.62
C ARG A 5 -13.11 57.23 -3.73
N SER A 6 -13.93 56.17 -3.88
CA SER A 6 -14.23 55.41 -5.12
C SER A 6 -13.28 54.26 -5.49
N ALA A 7 -13.69 53.14 -6.09
CA ALA A 7 -15.00 52.57 -6.46
C ALA A 7 -14.75 51.20 -7.14
N PHE A 8 -15.78 50.33 -7.14
CA PHE A 8 -16.26 49.44 -8.21
C PHE A 8 -15.30 48.63 -9.10
N GLY A 9 -15.66 47.35 -9.28
CA GLY A 9 -15.21 46.53 -10.40
C GLY A 9 -15.72 45.09 -10.38
N ALA A 10 -17.04 44.90 -10.44
CA ALA A 10 -17.60 43.69 -11.02
C ALA A 10 -17.50 43.83 -12.55
N ASN A 11 -17.04 42.79 -13.26
CA ASN A 11 -17.34 42.43 -14.65
C ASN A 11 -16.77 41.02 -14.87
N ASP A 12 -17.59 39.96 -14.99
CA ASP A 12 -18.42 39.64 -16.15
C ASP A 12 -17.56 39.14 -17.32
N PHE A 13 -17.44 37.81 -17.41
CA PHE A 13 -17.03 37.10 -18.62
C PHE A 13 -17.93 35.86 -18.76
N GLU A 14 -19.17 36.17 -19.12
CA GLU A 14 -20.08 35.26 -19.80
C GLU A 14 -19.48 34.71 -21.11
N ASN A 15 -19.76 33.43 -21.36
CA ASN A 15 -20.01 32.82 -22.66
C ASN A 15 -18.94 32.88 -23.78
N MET A 16 -18.36 31.71 -24.11
CA MET A 16 -18.39 31.21 -25.50
C MET A 16 -18.10 29.68 -25.57
N ILE A 17 -19.16 28.91 -25.80
CA ILE A 17 -19.20 27.53 -26.37
C ILE A 17 -18.79 27.66 -27.87
N PRO A 18 -18.07 26.73 -28.54
CA PRO A 18 -18.58 25.37 -28.79
C PRO A 18 -17.60 24.19 -28.91
N SER A 19 -18.14 23.01 -28.56
CA SER A 19 -17.73 21.70 -29.09
C SER A 19 -17.87 21.64 -30.61
N PRO A 20 -16.99 20.91 -31.29
CA PRO A 20 -17.44 19.76 -32.11
C PRO A 20 -16.39 18.62 -32.01
N GLU A 21 -16.56 17.38 -32.43
CA GLU A 21 -17.55 16.67 -33.21
C GLU A 21 -17.25 15.18 -32.94
N PHE A 22 -18.28 14.37 -32.75
CA PHE A 22 -18.16 12.92 -32.75
C PHE A 22 -17.83 12.45 -34.17
N ALA A 23 -16.54 12.22 -34.44
CA ALA A 23 -16.12 11.50 -35.64
C ALA A 23 -16.43 10.00 -35.46
N ASN A 24 -17.59 9.63 -35.99
CA ASN A 24 -18.10 8.28 -36.10
C ASN A 24 -17.29 7.54 -37.17
N ASP A 25 -16.19 6.88 -36.79
CA ASP A 25 -15.36 6.18 -37.76
C ASP A 25 -15.83 4.75 -38.00
N ARG A 26 -15.89 4.44 -39.29
CA ARG A 26 -16.72 3.39 -39.86
C ARG A 26 -16.14 2.01 -39.61
N ILE A 27 -17.07 1.10 -39.34
CA ILE A 27 -16.95 -0.36 -39.38
C ILE A 27 -16.13 -0.82 -40.60
N ALA A 28 -14.88 -1.21 -40.38
CA ALA A 28 -14.14 -2.07 -41.30
C ALA A 28 -14.28 -3.52 -40.83
N ARG A 29 -15.20 -4.26 -41.46
CA ARG A 29 -15.36 -5.71 -41.28
C ARG A 29 -14.08 -6.40 -41.77
N GLN A 30 -13.36 -7.07 -40.87
CA GLN A 30 -12.31 -7.98 -41.27
C GLN A 30 -12.93 -9.26 -41.87
N PRO A 31 -12.44 -9.76 -43.02
CA PRO A 31 -12.88 -11.04 -43.56
C PRO A 31 -12.37 -12.19 -42.66
N ARG A 32 -13.29 -13.04 -42.21
CA ARG A 32 -12.95 -14.28 -41.50
C ARG A 32 -12.04 -15.12 -42.38
N LYS A 33 -10.78 -15.31 -41.98
CA LYS A 33 -9.93 -16.36 -42.54
C LYS A 33 -10.50 -17.71 -42.09
N HIS A 34 -11.11 -18.43 -43.02
CA HIS A 34 -11.38 -19.85 -42.86
C HIS A 34 -10.05 -20.58 -42.63
N TYR A 35 -9.81 -21.01 -41.39
CA TYR A 35 -8.75 -21.95 -41.08
C TYR A 35 -9.17 -23.32 -41.62
N ARG A 36 -8.72 -23.61 -42.85
CA ARG A 36 -8.90 -24.89 -43.51
C ARG A 36 -7.87 -25.87 -42.94
N ASN A 37 -8.37 -26.83 -42.17
CA ASN A 37 -7.62 -28.03 -41.77
C ASN A 37 -6.93 -28.62 -43.00
N SER A 38 -5.62 -28.78 -42.90
CA SER A 38 -4.78 -29.39 -43.93
C SER A 38 -4.06 -30.58 -43.29
N ASP A 39 -4.55 -31.76 -43.61
CA ASP A 39 -3.79 -32.99 -43.80
C ASP A 39 -2.82 -33.41 -42.69
N MET A 40 -3.34 -34.23 -41.77
CA MET A 40 -2.54 -35.23 -41.06
C MET A 40 -1.88 -36.16 -42.08
N ARG A 41 -0.66 -35.84 -42.49
CA ARG A 41 0.20 -36.78 -43.21
C ARG A 41 0.56 -37.92 -42.26
N GLN A 42 -0.08 -39.07 -42.51
CA GLN A 42 0.28 -40.39 -42.00
C GLN A 42 1.76 -40.68 -42.22
N VAL A 43 2.59 -40.41 -41.21
CA VAL A 43 3.97 -40.90 -41.15
C VAL A 43 3.90 -42.35 -40.72
N LYS A 44 4.08 -43.27 -41.67
CA LYS A 44 4.15 -44.71 -41.43
C LYS A 44 5.40 -44.99 -40.57
N HIS A 45 5.19 -45.19 -39.27
CA HIS A 45 6.23 -45.59 -38.32
C HIS A 45 6.70 -47.03 -38.63
N ARG A 46 7.81 -47.15 -39.36
CA ARG A 46 8.59 -48.39 -39.42
C ARG A 46 9.39 -48.50 -38.12
N ILE A 47 8.92 -49.38 -37.24
CA ILE A 47 9.59 -49.78 -35.99
C ILE A 47 10.87 -50.53 -36.38
N VAL A 48 12.03 -49.95 -36.09
CA VAL A 48 13.31 -50.67 -36.01
C VAL A 48 14.01 -50.20 -34.75
N LEU A 49 13.98 -51.04 -33.71
CA LEU A 49 14.84 -50.92 -32.54
C LEU A 49 16.27 -51.33 -32.93
N PRO A 50 17.31 -50.64 -32.44
CA PRO A 50 18.17 -51.36 -31.50
C PRO A 50 18.65 -50.53 -30.30
N LEU A 51 19.01 -51.32 -29.30
CA LEU A 51 19.47 -51.07 -27.94
C LEU A 51 20.89 -50.45 -27.91
N ALA A 52 21.10 -49.32 -27.23
CA ALA A 52 22.38 -48.94 -26.60
C ALA A 52 22.21 -47.72 -25.67
N LEU A 53 22.69 -47.86 -24.43
CA LEU A 53 22.76 -46.83 -23.39
C LEU A 53 23.43 -45.53 -23.89
N VAL A 54 22.97 -44.36 -23.39
CA VAL A 54 23.76 -43.33 -22.69
C VAL A 54 22.91 -42.07 -22.44
N ALA A 55 23.07 -41.53 -21.22
CA ALA A 55 22.78 -40.17 -20.73
C ALA A 55 21.33 -39.77 -20.39
N LEU A 56 21.10 -39.67 -19.06
CA LEU A 56 20.17 -38.75 -18.43
C LEU A 56 20.27 -37.33 -19.02
N ALA A 57 19.15 -36.78 -19.48
CA ALA A 57 18.94 -35.33 -19.59
C ALA A 57 17.52 -35.02 -19.10
N SER A 58 17.36 -35.11 -17.78
CA SER A 58 16.21 -34.57 -17.05
C SER A 58 16.30 -33.05 -16.96
N LEU A 59 15.18 -32.40 -17.27
CA LEU A 59 14.76 -31.06 -16.85
C LEU A 59 15.58 -29.84 -17.31
N ALA A 60 15.03 -29.14 -18.31
CA ALA A 60 14.97 -27.68 -18.27
C ALA A 60 13.55 -27.25 -18.66
N ALA A 61 12.57 -27.62 -17.82
CA ALA A 61 11.36 -26.81 -17.73
C ALA A 61 11.83 -25.48 -17.12
N CYS A 62 12.07 -24.48 -17.97
CA CYS A 62 12.23 -23.11 -17.52
C CYS A 62 10.88 -22.71 -16.90
N GLY A 63 10.72 -22.98 -15.61
CA GLY A 63 9.66 -22.39 -14.82
C GLY A 63 9.90 -20.89 -14.89
N THR A 64 9.13 -20.20 -15.72
CA THR A 64 8.96 -18.76 -15.59
C THR A 64 8.47 -18.56 -14.16
N ALA A 65 9.39 -18.14 -13.28
CA ALA A 65 9.01 -17.65 -11.98
C ALA A 65 8.16 -16.42 -12.28
N SER A 66 6.84 -16.60 -12.27
CA SER A 66 5.91 -15.50 -12.19
C SER A 66 6.26 -14.80 -10.90
N THR A 67 7.09 -13.76 -10.99
CA THR A 67 7.07 -12.66 -10.03
C THR A 67 5.71 -12.02 -10.19
N GLY A 68 4.69 -12.70 -9.66
CA GLY A 68 3.41 -12.08 -9.38
C GLY A 68 3.78 -10.88 -8.51
N ASN A 69 3.39 -9.71 -8.97
CA ASN A 69 3.48 -8.49 -8.18
C ASN A 69 2.62 -8.75 -6.93
N MET A 70 3.23 -9.31 -5.88
CA MET A 70 2.55 -9.68 -4.65
C MET A 70 2.26 -8.36 -3.94
N THR A 71 1.07 -7.81 -4.20
CA THR A 71 0.51 -6.77 -3.35
C THR A 71 0.38 -7.37 -1.95
N PRO A 72 0.91 -6.70 -0.90
CA PRO A 72 0.78 -7.18 0.46
C PRO A 72 -0.68 -7.49 0.81
N ASP A 73 -0.91 -8.60 1.51
CA ASP A 73 -2.23 -8.98 2.02
C ASP A 73 -2.41 -8.42 3.42
N TRP A 74 -3.51 -7.70 3.68
CA TRP A 74 -3.78 -7.13 5.00
C TRP A 74 -3.91 -8.22 6.07
N ALA A 75 -4.31 -9.45 5.69
CA ALA A 75 -4.35 -10.58 6.61
C ALA A 75 -2.96 -10.93 7.19
N SER A 76 -1.87 -10.56 6.52
CA SER A 76 -0.51 -10.72 7.05
C SER A 76 -0.08 -9.57 7.97
N VAL A 77 -0.94 -8.58 8.20
CA VAL A 77 -0.73 -7.44 9.11
C VAL A 77 -1.55 -7.59 10.39
N THR A 78 -2.77 -8.09 10.27
CA THR A 78 -3.71 -8.22 11.39
C THR A 78 -3.33 -9.31 12.40
N ASP A 79 -3.86 -9.18 13.62
CA ASP A 79 -3.81 -10.16 14.71
C ASP A 79 -2.39 -10.57 15.15
N GLN A 80 -1.44 -9.64 15.00
CA GLN A 80 -0.09 -9.75 15.53
C GLN A 80 0.38 -8.41 16.11
N GLU A 81 1.37 -8.46 17.00
CA GLU A 81 1.96 -7.26 17.57
C GLU A 81 3.10 -6.73 16.69
N TRP A 82 3.04 -5.44 16.40
CA TRP A 82 4.06 -4.68 15.73
C TRP A 82 4.76 -3.76 16.73
N GLN A 83 6.06 -3.58 16.57
CA GLN A 83 6.89 -2.72 17.40
C GLN A 83 7.38 -1.51 16.61
N LEU A 84 7.28 -0.32 17.21
CA LEU A 84 7.71 0.93 16.59
C LEU A 84 9.22 0.94 16.36
N VAL A 85 9.60 1.22 15.11
CA VAL A 85 10.99 1.43 14.69
C VAL A 85 11.28 2.92 14.70
N GLN A 86 10.42 3.68 14.04
CA GLN A 86 10.50 5.13 13.98
C GLN A 86 9.16 5.77 13.64
N VAL A 87 8.99 7.01 14.07
CA VAL A 87 7.87 7.89 13.73
C VAL A 87 8.41 9.23 13.23
N ILE A 88 7.76 9.79 12.22
CA ILE A 88 8.06 11.13 11.70
C ILE A 88 7.11 12.14 12.35
N ASP A 89 7.69 13.17 12.96
CA ASP A 89 6.98 14.32 13.54
C ASP A 89 7.53 15.61 12.94
N GLY A 90 6.84 16.12 11.92
CA GLY A 90 7.32 17.22 11.08
C GLY A 90 8.65 16.89 10.41
N ASN A 91 9.71 17.60 10.79
CA ASN A 91 11.06 17.40 10.26
C ASN A 91 11.94 16.49 11.14
N SER A 92 11.37 15.93 12.21
CA SER A 92 12.09 15.08 13.16
C SER A 92 11.73 13.62 12.95
N THR A 93 12.71 12.74 13.05
CA THR A 93 12.51 11.28 13.16
C THR A 93 12.79 10.87 14.59
N LEU A 94 11.81 10.26 15.24
CA LEU A 94 11.94 9.77 16.61
C LEU A 94 11.90 8.25 16.62
N SER A 95 12.82 7.64 17.36
CA SER A 95 12.86 6.20 17.59
C SER A 95 12.76 5.90 19.08
N PRO A 96 11.94 4.92 19.49
CA PRO A 96 11.87 4.47 20.87
C PRO A 96 13.20 3.83 21.29
N THR A 97 13.62 4.09 22.52
CA THR A 97 14.83 3.51 23.12
C THR A 97 14.50 2.87 24.46
N PRO A 98 15.03 1.67 24.79
CA PRO A 98 14.77 1.03 26.07
C PRO A 98 15.01 1.99 27.26
N PRO A 99 14.09 2.03 28.25
CA PRO A 99 12.94 1.15 28.43
C PRO A 99 11.65 1.58 27.69
N VAL A 100 11.67 2.68 26.92
CA VAL A 100 10.49 3.18 26.20
C VAL A 100 10.31 2.37 24.92
N MET A 101 9.20 1.64 24.84
CA MET A 101 8.81 0.86 23.67
C MET A 101 7.38 1.21 23.29
N ALA A 102 7.11 1.36 22.00
CA ALA A 102 5.76 1.53 21.48
C ALA A 102 5.38 0.35 20.58
N THR A 103 4.13 -0.07 20.64
CA THR A 103 3.59 -1.21 19.91
C THR A 103 2.26 -0.86 19.27
N ALA A 104 1.88 -1.59 18.22
CA ALA A 104 0.60 -1.51 17.55
C ALA A 104 0.12 -2.92 17.18
N THR A 105 -1.13 -3.22 17.45
CA THR A 105 -1.81 -4.43 17.03
C THR A 105 -3.07 -4.00 16.30
N PHE A 106 -3.18 -4.39 15.02
CA PHE A 106 -4.38 -4.22 14.22
C PHE A 106 -5.18 -5.52 14.29
N SER A 107 -6.35 -5.51 14.91
CA SER A 107 -7.18 -6.71 15.02
C SER A 107 -8.16 -6.81 13.86
N SER A 108 -8.50 -8.05 13.49
CA SER A 108 -9.41 -8.35 12.38
C SER A 108 -10.83 -7.80 12.53
N ASP A 109 -11.21 -7.30 13.72
CA ASP A 109 -12.47 -6.59 13.99
C ASP A 109 -12.44 -5.09 13.67
N GLY A 110 -11.33 -4.56 13.15
CA GLY A 110 -11.20 -3.15 12.77
C GLY A 110 -10.73 -2.24 13.92
N MET A 111 -10.05 -2.79 14.93
CA MET A 111 -9.48 -2.02 16.02
C MET A 111 -7.94 -1.99 15.96
N VAL A 112 -7.35 -0.86 16.30
CA VAL A 112 -5.92 -0.71 16.54
C VAL A 112 -5.70 -0.40 18.02
N SER A 113 -4.74 -1.09 18.65
CA SER A 113 -4.41 -0.87 20.06
C SER A 113 -2.93 -1.13 20.34
N GLY A 114 -2.44 -0.64 21.48
CA GLY A 114 -1.06 -0.91 21.88
C GLY A 114 -0.56 -0.01 23.00
N ASN A 115 0.75 0.01 23.17
CA ASN A 115 1.46 0.96 24.03
C ASN A 115 2.08 2.07 23.16
N ALA A 116 1.88 3.34 23.51
CA ALA A 116 2.48 4.47 22.81
C ALA A 116 3.83 4.91 23.42
N GLY A 117 4.49 4.08 24.22
CA GLY A 117 5.73 4.42 24.93
C GLY A 117 5.48 4.78 26.39
N CYS A 118 4.59 5.74 26.63
CA CYS A 118 4.06 6.02 27.96
C CYS A 118 2.69 5.35 28.13
N ASN A 119 1.62 5.88 27.53
CA ASN A 119 0.25 5.44 27.73
C ASN A 119 -0.17 4.26 26.84
N GLN A 120 -1.21 3.54 27.28
CA GLN A 120 -1.93 2.60 26.41
C GLN A 120 -2.92 3.38 25.54
N TYR A 121 -3.20 2.87 24.35
CA TYR A 121 -4.15 3.47 23.43
C TYR A 121 -5.02 2.42 22.73
N SER A 122 -6.16 2.90 22.22
CA SER A 122 -7.02 2.14 21.31
C SER A 122 -7.78 3.07 20.37
N GLY A 123 -8.18 2.55 19.21
CA GLY A 123 -9.01 3.27 18.24
C GLY A 123 -9.53 2.33 17.16
N SER A 124 -10.47 2.79 16.35
CA SER A 124 -10.94 2.06 15.18
C SER A 124 -10.13 2.42 13.94
N TYR A 125 -10.03 1.49 12.98
CA TYR A 125 -9.48 1.76 11.67
C TYR A 125 -10.40 1.20 10.57
N GLU A 126 -10.29 1.77 9.38
CA GLU A 126 -10.92 1.26 8.17
C GLU A 126 -9.83 0.94 7.15
N GLN A 127 -9.87 -0.27 6.58
CA GLN A 127 -8.90 -0.72 5.59
C GLN A 127 -9.63 -1.20 4.33
N ALA A 128 -9.12 -0.78 3.17
CA ALA A 128 -9.62 -1.21 1.86
C ALA A 128 -8.45 -1.24 0.85
N GLY A 129 -8.01 -2.44 0.47
CA GLY A 129 -6.81 -2.60 -0.37
C GLY A 129 -5.58 -2.00 0.33
N SER A 130 -4.88 -1.07 -0.32
CA SER A 130 -3.76 -0.34 0.30
C SER A 130 -4.18 0.89 1.10
N SER A 131 -5.46 1.27 1.08
CA SER A 131 -5.99 2.39 1.87
C SER A 131 -6.14 1.96 3.33
N LEU A 132 -5.72 2.81 4.25
CA LEU A 132 -5.88 2.65 5.69
C LEU A 132 -6.17 4.00 6.31
N GLY A 133 -7.31 4.13 6.98
CA GLY A 133 -7.65 5.30 7.79
C GLY A 133 -7.77 4.90 9.25
N VAL A 134 -7.16 5.68 10.15
CA VAL A 134 -7.25 5.45 11.60
C VAL A 134 -8.04 6.59 12.24
N ALA A 135 -9.07 6.24 13.00
CA ALA A 135 -9.86 7.23 13.74
C ALA A 135 -9.05 7.81 14.91
N GLN A 136 -9.59 8.86 15.52
CA GLN A 136 -8.96 9.45 16.70
C GLN A 136 -8.76 8.40 17.81
N LEU A 137 -7.53 8.31 18.30
CA LEU A 137 -7.16 7.36 19.34
C LEU A 137 -7.62 7.83 20.72
N ALA A 138 -8.16 6.90 21.51
CA ALA A 138 -8.35 7.06 22.94
C ALA A 138 -7.06 6.65 23.67
N MET A 139 -6.70 7.38 24.72
CA MET A 139 -5.47 7.14 25.48
C MET A 139 -5.72 7.14 26.98
N THR A 140 -4.96 6.31 27.71
CA THR A 140 -4.89 6.39 29.17
C THR A 140 -4.12 7.63 29.60
N ARG A 141 -4.12 7.93 30.91
CA ARG A 141 -3.25 8.95 31.49
C ARG A 141 -2.47 8.36 32.67
N LYS A 142 -1.17 8.21 32.53
CA LYS A 142 -0.24 7.92 33.63
C LYS A 142 1.01 8.80 33.53
N MET A 143 1.73 8.87 34.64
CA MET A 143 3.01 9.58 34.71
C MET A 143 4.15 8.62 34.35
N CYS A 144 5.01 9.03 33.42
CA CYS A 144 6.22 8.29 33.02
C CYS A 144 7.46 9.09 33.39
N ILE A 145 8.46 8.41 33.97
CA ILE A 145 9.72 9.03 34.42
C ILE A 145 10.76 9.07 33.29
N ALA A 146 10.64 8.20 32.28
CA ALA A 146 11.61 8.14 31.19
C ALA A 146 11.53 9.36 30.27
N ASP A 147 12.69 9.96 29.98
CA ASP A 147 12.83 11.30 29.39
C ASP A 147 12.16 11.46 28.01
N ASN A 148 12.09 10.42 27.18
CA ASN A 148 11.50 10.48 25.84
C ASN A 148 10.11 9.83 25.73
N ALA A 149 9.55 9.27 26.80
CA ALA A 149 8.31 8.48 26.71
C ALA A 149 7.11 9.31 26.24
N MET A 150 6.94 10.53 26.78
CA MET A 150 5.86 11.43 26.38
C MET A 150 6.06 12.00 24.97
N GLN A 151 7.30 12.20 24.53
CA GLN A 151 7.58 12.70 23.18
C GLN A 151 7.23 11.64 22.14
N ILE A 152 7.64 10.38 22.38
CA ILE A 152 7.27 9.24 21.54
C ILE A 152 5.75 9.07 21.50
N GLU A 153 5.06 9.17 22.64
CA GLU A 153 3.60 9.05 22.69
C GLU A 153 2.89 10.08 21.81
N ASN A 154 3.26 11.36 21.95
CA ASN A 154 2.63 12.44 21.20
C ASN A 154 2.90 12.31 19.69
N ALA A 155 4.15 12.02 19.32
CA ALA A 155 4.50 11.83 17.91
C ALA A 155 3.80 10.61 17.31
N PHE A 156 3.81 9.47 18.01
CA PHE A 156 3.21 8.23 17.53
C PHE A 156 1.69 8.34 17.37
N SER A 157 1.00 8.91 18.36
CA SER A 157 -0.45 9.12 18.27
C SER A 157 -0.85 10.20 17.28
N GLY A 158 -0.07 11.27 17.16
CA GLY A 158 -0.28 12.30 16.15
C GLY A 158 -0.10 11.77 14.73
N ALA A 159 0.89 10.91 14.50
CA ALA A 159 1.15 10.32 13.20
C ALA A 159 0.02 9.41 12.70
N PHE A 160 -0.69 8.70 13.59
CA PHE A 160 -1.86 7.89 13.21
C PHE A 160 -2.98 8.71 12.54
N VAL A 161 -3.13 9.99 12.92
CA VAL A 161 -4.13 10.90 12.33
C VAL A 161 -3.81 11.20 10.86
N LEU A 162 -2.54 11.07 10.45
CA LEU A 162 -2.08 11.35 9.09
C LEU A 162 -2.19 10.14 8.16
N VAL A 163 -2.33 8.93 8.71
CA VAL A 163 -2.29 7.68 7.94
C VAL A 163 -3.43 7.62 6.93
N SER A 164 -3.06 7.40 5.67
CA SER A 164 -3.98 7.23 4.53
C SER A 164 -3.83 5.86 3.86
N SER A 165 -2.64 5.27 3.98
CA SER A 165 -2.26 4.05 3.29
C SER A 165 -1.19 3.28 4.04
N TRP A 166 -1.02 2.02 3.67
CA TRP A 166 -0.07 1.11 4.27
C TRP A 166 0.66 0.30 3.20
N ASP A 167 1.79 -0.27 3.59
CA ASP A 167 2.60 -1.16 2.76
C ASP A 167 3.44 -2.09 3.64
N VAL A 168 3.99 -3.15 3.05
CA VAL A 168 4.98 -4.00 3.70
C VAL A 168 6.25 -4.02 2.86
N VAL A 169 7.31 -3.41 3.40
CA VAL A 169 8.60 -3.27 2.72
C VAL A 169 9.67 -3.95 3.56
N ASP A 170 10.38 -4.92 2.98
CA ASP A 170 11.44 -5.69 3.65
C ASP A 170 11.01 -6.29 5.01
N GLY A 171 9.74 -6.74 5.10
CA GLY A 171 9.18 -7.32 6.32
C GLY A 171 8.76 -6.30 7.40
N ARG A 172 8.78 -5.01 7.07
CA ARG A 172 8.33 -3.92 7.94
C ARG A 172 7.00 -3.38 7.47
N LEU A 173 6.11 -3.10 8.42
CA LEU A 173 4.87 -2.40 8.14
C LEU A 173 5.17 -0.89 8.07
N VAL A 174 4.84 -0.29 6.93
CA VAL A 174 5.06 1.11 6.63
C VAL A 174 3.71 1.79 6.48
N LEU A 175 3.43 2.79 7.32
CA LEU A 175 2.22 3.60 7.23
C LEU A 175 2.56 4.96 6.62
N LYS A 176 1.74 5.40 5.67
CA LYS A 176 2.02 6.57 4.84
C LYS A 176 0.88 7.59 4.92
N ASP A 177 1.22 8.86 4.75
CA ASP A 177 0.26 9.96 4.64
C ASP A 177 -0.39 10.04 3.25
N ASN A 178 -1.27 11.02 3.03
CA ASN A 178 -1.95 11.23 1.74
C ASN A 178 -1.01 11.58 0.57
N ASP A 179 0.19 12.09 0.87
CA ASP A 179 1.20 12.43 -0.13
C ASP A 179 2.14 11.23 -0.43
N GLY A 180 1.94 10.11 0.28
CA GLY A 180 2.73 8.89 0.16
C GLY A 180 4.03 8.89 0.96
N ASN A 181 4.24 9.89 1.83
CA ASN A 181 5.40 9.92 2.72
C ASN A 181 5.20 8.95 3.89
N THR A 182 6.26 8.29 4.33
CA THR A 182 6.21 7.44 5.53
C THR A 182 6.05 8.29 6.78
N VAL A 183 5.07 7.97 7.61
CA VAL A 183 4.84 8.63 8.90
C VAL A 183 5.13 7.69 10.08
N ILE A 184 4.95 6.38 9.91
CA ILE A 184 5.22 5.36 10.93
C ILE A 184 5.87 4.15 10.25
N GLU A 185 6.92 3.63 10.85
CA GLU A 185 7.54 2.36 10.47
C GLU A 185 7.58 1.41 11.65
N LEU A 186 7.14 0.18 11.41
CA LEU A 186 6.97 -0.86 12.41
C LEU A 186 7.64 -2.15 11.97
N THR A 187 8.16 -2.92 12.92
CA THR A 187 8.68 -4.27 12.71
C THR A 187 7.83 -5.28 13.46
N ALA A 188 7.73 -6.53 12.98
CA ALA A 188 7.10 -7.58 13.76
C ALA A 188 7.78 -7.68 15.13
N ALA A 189 7.00 -7.71 16.21
CA ALA A 189 7.54 -7.86 17.55
C ALA A 189 8.18 -9.26 17.70
N ALA A 190 9.35 -9.32 18.33
CA ALA A 190 9.96 -10.61 18.66
C ALA A 190 9.13 -11.30 19.75
N GLN A 191 8.67 -12.52 19.49
CA GLN A 191 7.97 -13.38 20.45
C GLN A 191 8.91 -13.94 21.52
#